data_AF-A0A7V9CY97-F1
#
_entry.id   AF-A0A7V9CY97-F1
#
_cell.length_a   1.000
_cell.length_b   1.000
_cell.length_c   1.000
_cell.angle_alpha   90.00
_cell.angle_beta   90.00
_cell.angle_gamma   90.00
#
_symmetry.space_group_name_H-M   'P 1'
#
loop_
_entity.id
_entity.type
_entity.pdbx_description
1 polymer ?
#
loop_
_entity_poly.entity_id
_entity_poly.type
_entity_poly.pdbx_seq_one_letter_code
_entity_poly.pdbx_strand_id
1 'polypeptide(L)'
;MRKALLLGVSILALVLGAVALAAVTRVVAIKPAGFEPATRTIQTGDSIRWRNDDTTDHQVVADNGLFASPVLKPKQNYQKTFTTSGTYRYRDALEPSERGTIVVQGPPPSVTIAASTPAVFFGAGVRLTGQISSGAVGQVVQIWERPFGQTSFIKAADVTTSTAGAYDYQDVPQVLSEYYAKWGSRQSAVALVGVRPRVTLIRRSPFFVTSVKAGRSFAGRYVYVQRRSSLGQWVNRKKVVLGSSGARRFRMDLPRGRHILRVFLTTNQAGTGYIWSHSRTIVVTKR
;
A
#
# COMPACT_ATOMS: atom_id res chain seq x y z
N MET A 1 7.16 70.38 -20.69
CA MET A 1 7.60 69.37 -21.68
C MET A 1 8.67 68.49 -21.04
N ARG A 2 8.40 67.20 -20.84
CA ARG A 2 9.30 66.07 -21.11
C ARG A 2 8.64 64.78 -20.58
N LYS A 3 8.43 63.88 -21.53
CA LYS A 3 7.90 62.53 -21.38
C LYS A 3 8.97 61.63 -20.78
N ALA A 4 8.57 60.67 -19.95
CA ALA A 4 9.18 59.34 -19.92
C ALA A 4 8.21 58.33 -19.28
N LEU A 5 7.66 57.45 -20.13
CA LEU A 5 7.07 56.18 -19.74
C LEU A 5 8.13 55.30 -19.09
N LEU A 6 7.76 54.51 -18.08
CA LEU A 6 8.28 53.15 -17.90
C LEU A 6 7.17 52.27 -17.31
N LEU A 7 6.86 51.22 -18.06
CA LEU A 7 5.93 50.14 -17.70
C LEU A 7 6.47 49.36 -16.50
N GLY A 8 5.60 49.11 -15.52
CA GLY A 8 5.82 48.16 -14.43
C GLY A 8 4.56 47.33 -14.23
N VAL A 9 4.48 46.19 -14.93
CA VAL A 9 3.43 45.17 -14.77
C VAL A 9 3.45 44.68 -13.33
N SER A 10 2.46 45.08 -12.53
CA SER A 10 2.22 44.51 -11.21
C SER A 10 1.31 43.30 -11.34
N ILE A 11 1.88 42.14 -11.04
CA ILE A 11 1.27 40.82 -11.10
C ILE A 11 0.05 40.79 -10.18
N LEU A 12 -1.14 40.61 -10.76
CA LEU A 12 -2.36 40.28 -10.02
C LEU A 12 -2.25 38.82 -9.58
N ALA A 13 -1.75 38.58 -8.37
CA ALA A 13 -1.77 37.26 -7.76
C ALA A 13 -3.22 36.87 -7.44
N LEU A 14 -3.84 36.07 -8.32
CA LEU A 14 -5.14 35.47 -8.09
C LEU A 14 -4.98 34.40 -7.00
N VAL A 15 -5.21 34.79 -5.74
CA VAL A 15 -5.34 33.86 -4.61
C VAL A 15 -6.61 33.05 -4.86
N LEU A 16 -6.48 31.89 -5.52
CA LEU A 16 -7.48 30.82 -5.46
C LEU A 16 -7.43 30.25 -4.04
N GLY A 17 -7.98 30.98 -3.09
CA GLY A 17 -8.34 30.44 -1.79
C GLY A 17 -9.33 29.32 -2.05
N ALA A 18 -8.91 28.07 -1.85
CA ALA A 18 -9.86 26.99 -1.67
C ALA A 18 -10.74 27.40 -0.49
N VAL A 19 -11.99 27.78 -0.77
CA VAL A 19 -12.98 28.02 0.27
C VAL A 19 -13.17 26.67 0.94
N ALA A 20 -12.44 26.42 2.02
CA ALA A 20 -12.74 25.33 2.91
C ALA A 20 -14.16 25.58 3.40
N LEU A 21 -15.12 24.80 2.91
CA LEU A 21 -16.46 24.77 3.47
C LEU A 21 -16.29 24.53 4.96
N ALA A 22 -16.67 25.50 5.78
CA ALA A 22 -16.53 25.41 7.22
C ALA A 22 -17.26 24.15 7.69
N ALA A 23 -16.55 23.28 8.41
CA ALA A 23 -17.13 22.06 8.98
C ALA A 23 -18.38 22.42 9.78
N VAL A 24 -19.54 21.94 9.35
CA VAL A 24 -20.81 22.33 9.95
C VAL A 24 -21.10 21.39 11.11
N THR A 25 -21.52 21.96 12.24
CA THR A 25 -22.08 21.17 13.34
C THR A 25 -23.60 21.16 13.22
N ARG A 26 -24.19 19.98 13.03
CA ARG A 26 -25.64 19.78 13.04
C ARG A 26 -26.08 19.22 14.39
N VAL A 27 -27.27 19.61 14.84
CA VAL A 27 -27.83 19.17 16.12
C VAL A 27 -28.82 18.03 15.91
N VAL A 28 -28.75 17.05 16.80
CA VAL A 28 -29.79 16.05 17.08
C VAL A 28 -30.23 16.27 18.52
N ALA A 29 -31.50 16.60 18.72
CA ALA A 29 -32.07 16.69 20.06
C ALA A 29 -32.47 15.29 20.55
N ILE A 30 -32.26 15.01 21.83
CA ILE A 30 -32.83 13.83 22.50
C ILE A 30 -34.04 14.36 23.27
N LYS A 31 -35.23 13.85 22.98
CA LYS A 31 -36.53 14.27 23.54
C LYS A 31 -37.24 13.04 24.12
N PRO A 32 -38.36 13.22 24.86
CA PRO A 32 -39.17 12.09 25.35
C PRO A 32 -39.69 11.13 24.28
N ALA A 33 -39.71 11.55 23.02
CA ALA A 33 -40.11 10.73 21.87
C ALA A 33 -38.91 10.11 21.12
N GLY A 34 -37.68 10.29 21.63
CA GLY A 34 -36.42 9.83 21.05
C GLY A 34 -35.62 10.91 20.30
N PHE A 35 -34.74 10.45 19.41
CA PHE A 35 -33.82 11.31 18.65
C PHE A 35 -34.54 12.13 17.57
N GLU A 36 -34.37 13.45 17.59
CA GLU A 36 -34.97 14.37 16.63
C GLU A 36 -33.92 15.23 15.88
N PRO A 37 -33.84 15.10 14.54
CA PRO A 37 -34.52 14.09 13.73
C PRO A 37 -33.85 12.72 13.90
N ALA A 38 -34.64 11.65 13.73
CA ALA A 38 -34.15 10.28 13.83
C ALA A 38 -33.09 9.95 12.78
N THR A 39 -33.11 10.60 11.61
CA THR A 39 -32.07 10.51 10.59
C THR A 39 -31.48 11.88 10.27
N ARG A 40 -30.15 12.00 10.28
CA ARG A 40 -29.43 13.18 9.81
C ARG A 40 -28.47 12.82 8.68
N THR A 41 -28.52 13.61 7.62
CA THR A 41 -27.53 13.56 6.54
C THR A 41 -26.54 14.71 6.72
N ILE A 42 -25.24 14.40 6.68
CA ILE A 42 -24.15 15.37 6.78
C ILE A 42 -23.07 15.07 5.73
N GLN A 43 -22.16 16.00 5.49
CA GLN A 43 -21.01 15.76 4.63
C GLN A 43 -19.82 15.22 5.44
N THR A 44 -18.90 14.56 4.75
CA THR A 44 -17.64 14.13 5.35
C THR A 44 -16.88 15.34 5.90
N GLY A 45 -16.50 15.31 7.17
CA GLY A 45 -15.86 16.41 7.90
C GLY A 45 -16.79 17.18 8.82
N ASP A 46 -18.11 17.03 8.68
CA ASP A 46 -19.09 17.64 9.58
C ASP A 46 -19.12 16.97 10.96
N SER A 47 -19.75 17.66 11.91
CA SER A 47 -20.01 17.12 13.25
C SER A 47 -21.50 16.99 13.55
N ILE A 48 -21.86 15.98 14.34
CA ILE A 48 -23.15 15.92 15.02
C ILE A 48 -22.94 16.30 16.48
N ARG A 49 -23.79 17.20 16.98
CA ARG A 49 -23.97 17.49 18.40
C ARG A 49 -25.30 16.90 18.86
N TRP A 50 -25.25 15.88 19.69
CA TRP A 50 -26.42 15.42 20.44
C TRP A 50 -26.63 16.33 21.64
N ARG A 51 -27.85 16.80 21.86
CA ARG A 51 -28.22 17.61 23.03
C ARG A 51 -29.37 16.93 23.74
N ASN A 52 -29.22 16.68 25.04
CA ASN A 52 -30.31 16.16 25.85
C ASN A 52 -31.31 17.29 26.16
N ASP A 53 -32.44 17.30 25.46
CA ASP A 53 -33.56 18.22 25.67
C ASP A 53 -34.68 17.61 26.52
N ASP A 54 -34.54 16.34 26.93
CA ASP A 54 -35.38 15.66 27.89
C ASP A 54 -35.00 16.06 29.34
N THR A 55 -35.73 15.47 30.28
CA THR A 55 -35.66 15.58 31.74
C THR A 55 -34.99 14.36 32.38
N THR A 56 -34.73 13.30 31.61
CA THR A 56 -34.06 12.06 32.03
C THR A 56 -32.64 11.97 31.46
N ASP A 57 -31.86 11.02 31.96
CA ASP A 57 -30.49 10.77 31.51
C ASP A 57 -30.47 9.89 30.25
N HIS A 58 -29.55 10.19 29.33
CA HIS A 58 -29.44 9.51 28.03
C HIS A 58 -27.99 9.17 27.68
N GLN A 59 -27.74 8.13 26.87
CA GLN A 59 -26.38 7.80 26.42
C GLN A 59 -26.35 7.36 24.96
N VAL A 60 -25.67 8.11 24.11
CA VAL A 60 -25.59 7.83 22.67
C VAL A 60 -24.49 6.81 22.38
N VAL A 61 -24.86 5.64 21.86
CA VAL A 61 -23.91 4.56 21.52
C VAL A 61 -24.14 4.05 20.11
N ALA A 62 -23.08 4.00 19.30
CA ALA A 62 -23.13 3.40 17.97
C ALA A 62 -23.38 1.90 18.05
N ASP A 63 -24.23 1.35 17.18
CA ASP A 63 -24.58 -0.07 17.19
C ASP A 63 -23.37 -0.99 16.96
N ASN A 64 -22.37 -0.49 16.23
CA ASN A 64 -21.12 -1.17 15.94
C ASN A 64 -19.96 -0.76 16.87
N GLY A 65 -20.23 0.01 17.92
CA GLY A 65 -19.23 0.41 18.92
C GLY A 65 -18.24 1.50 18.47
N LEU A 66 -18.43 2.13 17.30
CA LEU A 66 -17.50 3.16 16.81
C LEU A 66 -17.46 4.44 17.65
N PHE A 67 -18.48 4.71 18.45
CA PHE A 67 -18.50 5.80 19.41
C PHE A 67 -19.49 5.53 20.56
N ALA A 68 -19.21 6.11 21.71
CA ALA A 68 -20.10 6.18 22.86
C ALA A 68 -19.92 7.53 23.55
N SER A 69 -21.01 8.20 23.92
CA SER A 69 -20.94 9.37 24.80
C SER A 69 -20.80 8.94 26.27
N PRO A 70 -20.37 9.85 27.17
CA PRO A 70 -20.76 9.76 28.58
C PRO A 70 -22.29 9.76 28.72
N VAL A 71 -22.80 9.43 29.91
CA VAL A 71 -24.21 9.70 30.25
C VAL A 71 -24.43 11.21 30.21
N LEU A 72 -25.42 11.63 29.42
CA LEU A 72 -25.80 13.00 29.20
C LEU A 72 -26.98 13.34 30.10
N LYS A 73 -26.74 14.16 31.13
CA LYS A 73 -27.80 14.74 31.96
C LYS A 73 -28.63 15.76 31.16
N PRO A 74 -29.82 16.16 31.64
CA PRO A 74 -30.60 17.22 31.01
C PRO A 74 -29.75 18.46 30.69
N LYS A 75 -29.93 18.97 29.47
CA LYS A 75 -29.19 20.11 28.87
C LYS A 75 -27.71 19.89 28.54
N GLN A 76 -27.15 18.70 28.79
CA GLN A 76 -25.80 18.36 28.34
C GLN A 76 -25.75 18.02 26.85
N ASN A 77 -24.55 18.06 26.29
CA ASN A 77 -24.31 17.75 24.89
C ASN A 77 -23.05 16.91 24.68
N TYR A 78 -23.06 16.14 23.60
CA TYR A 78 -21.92 15.37 23.11
C TYR A 78 -21.73 15.66 21.62
N GLN A 79 -20.49 15.85 21.19
CA GLN A 79 -20.18 16.17 19.79
C GLN A 79 -19.23 15.13 19.19
N LYS A 80 -19.56 14.63 17.99
CA LYS A 80 -18.70 13.74 17.20
C LYS A 80 -18.52 14.29 15.79
N THR A 81 -17.26 14.42 15.36
CA THR A 81 -16.91 14.68 13.97
C THR A 81 -16.88 13.39 13.16
N PHE A 82 -17.53 13.38 11.99
CA PHE A 82 -17.62 12.25 11.10
C PHE A 82 -16.73 12.46 9.88
N THR A 83 -15.60 11.75 9.87
CA THR A 83 -14.61 11.89 8.82
C THR A 83 -14.75 10.85 7.72
N THR A 84 -15.63 9.86 7.81
CA THR A 84 -15.77 8.78 6.82
C THR A 84 -17.21 8.71 6.33
N SER A 85 -17.42 8.74 5.01
CA SER A 85 -18.75 8.55 4.46
C SER A 85 -19.25 7.12 4.68
N GLY A 86 -20.57 6.98 4.80
CA GLY A 86 -21.22 5.75 5.22
C GLY A 86 -22.37 6.02 6.18
N THR A 87 -23.04 4.94 6.59
CA THR A 87 -24.22 4.99 7.46
C THR A 87 -23.86 4.52 8.87
N TYR A 88 -24.09 5.36 9.86
CA TYR A 88 -23.83 5.10 11.27
C TYR A 88 -25.16 4.96 12.00
N ARG A 89 -25.52 3.74 12.39
CA ARG A 89 -26.68 3.48 13.26
C ARG A 89 -26.25 3.55 14.71
N TYR A 90 -27.10 4.12 15.54
CA TYR A 90 -26.86 4.30 16.97
C TYR A 90 -28.18 4.23 17.73
N ARG A 91 -28.07 4.06 19.04
CA ARG A 91 -29.20 3.97 19.96
C ARG A 91 -28.88 4.66 21.28
N ASP A 92 -29.91 4.83 22.10
CA ASP A 92 -29.69 5.10 23.51
C ASP A 92 -29.31 3.79 24.23
N ALA A 93 -28.25 3.80 25.05
CA ALA A 93 -27.88 2.64 25.85
C ALA A 93 -28.79 2.45 27.07
N LEU A 94 -29.43 3.52 27.55
CA LEU A 94 -30.35 3.51 28.68
C LEU A 94 -31.80 3.23 28.24
N GLU A 95 -32.15 3.55 27.00
CA GLU A 95 -33.44 3.21 26.37
C GLU A 95 -33.22 2.62 24.95
N PRO A 96 -32.89 1.33 24.82
CA PRO A 96 -32.46 0.72 23.54
C PRO A 96 -33.51 0.72 22.42
N SER A 97 -34.76 1.02 22.74
CA SER A 97 -35.83 1.20 21.74
C SER A 97 -35.66 2.50 20.94
N GLU A 98 -35.03 3.52 21.52
CA GLU A 98 -34.71 4.78 20.85
C GLU A 98 -33.51 4.63 19.92
N ARG A 99 -33.69 4.95 18.64
CA ARG A 99 -32.68 4.72 17.60
C ARG A 99 -32.53 5.92 16.68
N GLY A 100 -31.30 6.12 16.21
CA GLY A 100 -30.99 7.14 15.23
C GLY A 100 -30.03 6.65 14.14
N THR A 101 -29.96 7.40 13.05
CA THR A 101 -29.07 7.13 11.92
C THR A 101 -28.39 8.42 11.46
N ILE A 102 -27.06 8.38 11.30
CA ILE A 102 -26.31 9.42 10.61
C ILE A 102 -25.88 8.87 9.25
N VAL A 103 -26.30 9.52 8.17
CA VAL A 103 -25.82 9.25 6.81
C VAL A 103 -24.76 10.28 6.47
N VAL A 104 -23.52 9.86 6.42
CA VAL A 104 -22.40 10.73 6.03
C VAL A 104 -22.20 10.57 4.53
N GLN A 105 -22.54 11.61 3.79
CA GLN A 105 -22.30 11.71 2.37
C GLN A 105 -20.87 12.18 2.08
N GLY A 106 -20.44 11.94 0.86
CA GLY A 106 -19.09 12.19 0.38
C GLY A 106 -18.46 10.92 -0.19
N PRO A 107 -17.33 11.05 -0.89
CA PRO A 107 -16.66 9.91 -1.51
C PRO A 107 -16.35 8.83 -0.45
N PRO A 108 -16.74 7.55 -0.66
CA PRO A 108 -16.40 6.44 0.26
C PRO A 108 -14.91 6.45 0.45
N PRO A 109 -14.36 6.54 1.66
CA PRO A 109 -12.95 6.77 1.76
C PRO A 109 -12.14 5.48 1.68
N SER A 110 -11.93 5.03 0.45
CA SER A 110 -10.99 3.98 0.12
C SER A 110 -9.65 4.61 -0.25
N VAL A 111 -8.60 4.22 0.45
CA VAL A 111 -7.22 4.36 -0.04
C VAL A 111 -6.85 3.03 -0.67
N THR A 112 -6.37 3.04 -1.91
CA THR A 112 -5.94 1.83 -2.63
C THR A 112 -4.43 1.81 -2.73
N ILE A 113 -3.81 0.63 -2.81
CA ILE A 113 -2.39 0.48 -3.14
C ILE A 113 -2.24 -0.75 -4.04
N ALA A 114 -1.38 -0.65 -5.05
CA ALA A 114 -1.01 -1.75 -5.93
C ALA A 114 0.47 -1.65 -6.29
N ALA A 115 1.15 -2.80 -6.31
CA ALA A 115 2.50 -2.92 -6.84
C ALA A 115 2.45 -3.07 -8.36
N SER A 116 3.40 -2.44 -9.07
CA SER A 116 3.54 -2.55 -10.53
C SER A 116 3.81 -3.98 -11.01
N THR A 117 4.33 -4.83 -10.12
CA THR A 117 4.58 -6.26 -10.36
C THR A 117 4.51 -7.00 -9.03
N PRO A 118 4.02 -8.27 -9.01
CA PRO A 118 3.96 -9.07 -7.80
C PRO A 118 5.35 -9.54 -7.32
N ALA A 119 6.40 -9.44 -8.15
CA ALA A 119 7.75 -9.76 -7.72
C ALA A 119 8.86 -9.13 -8.57
N VAL A 120 9.95 -8.74 -7.92
CA VAL A 120 11.13 -8.12 -8.53
C VAL A 120 12.39 -8.96 -8.33
N PHE A 121 13.42 -8.72 -9.13
CA PHE A 121 14.75 -9.27 -8.84
C PHE A 121 15.41 -8.48 -7.71
N PHE A 122 16.22 -9.16 -6.90
CA PHE A 122 16.99 -8.52 -5.85
C PHE A 122 17.81 -7.34 -6.39
N GLY A 123 17.68 -6.19 -5.70
CA GLY A 123 18.27 -4.91 -6.10
C GLY A 123 17.54 -4.19 -7.24
N ALA A 124 16.37 -4.67 -7.68
CA ALA A 124 15.50 -3.95 -8.60
C ALA A 124 14.34 -3.29 -7.83
N GLY A 125 13.95 -2.10 -8.27
CA GLY A 125 12.85 -1.36 -7.67
C GLY A 125 11.47 -1.89 -8.08
N VAL A 126 10.49 -1.64 -7.23
CA VAL A 126 9.06 -1.78 -7.49
C VAL A 126 8.39 -0.42 -7.33
N ARG A 127 7.35 -0.17 -8.13
CA ARG A 127 6.54 1.05 -8.05
C ARG A 127 5.24 0.69 -7.36
N LEU A 128 4.90 1.39 -6.29
CA LEU A 128 3.67 1.27 -5.53
C LEU A 128 2.82 2.49 -5.85
N THR A 129 1.65 2.24 -6.43
CA THR A 129 0.72 3.29 -6.87
C THR A 129 -0.62 3.10 -6.21
N GLY A 130 -1.31 4.20 -5.97
CA GLY A 130 -2.64 4.14 -5.41
C GLY A 130 -3.38 5.45 -5.59
N GLN A 131 -4.63 5.45 -5.14
CA GLN A 131 -5.47 6.63 -5.13
C GLN A 131 -6.21 6.72 -3.80
N ILE A 132 -6.45 7.95 -3.36
CA ILE A 132 -7.47 8.23 -2.36
C ILE A 132 -8.77 8.57 -3.08
N SER A 133 -9.87 8.02 -2.61
CA SER A 133 -11.17 8.22 -3.23
C SER A 133 -11.71 9.66 -3.16
N SER A 134 -11.17 10.52 -2.28
CA SER A 134 -11.53 11.94 -2.27
C SER A 134 -11.03 12.68 -3.50
N GLY A 135 -10.06 12.14 -4.24
CA GLY A 135 -9.46 12.78 -5.40
C GLY A 135 -8.64 14.03 -5.09
N ALA A 136 -8.49 14.38 -3.80
CA ALA A 136 -7.85 15.62 -3.38
C ALA A 136 -6.34 15.60 -3.61
N VAL A 137 -5.80 16.70 -4.09
CA VAL A 137 -4.36 16.95 -4.27
C VAL A 137 -3.75 17.42 -2.96
N GLY A 138 -2.47 17.16 -2.72
CA GLY A 138 -1.74 17.68 -1.55
C GLY A 138 -2.01 16.92 -0.26
N GLN A 139 -2.74 15.81 -0.31
CA GLN A 139 -3.02 14.98 0.88
C GLN A 139 -1.85 14.05 1.16
N VAL A 140 -1.52 13.89 2.43
CA VAL A 140 -0.46 12.96 2.85
C VAL A 140 -1.03 11.55 2.99
N VAL A 141 -0.42 10.61 2.28
CA VAL A 141 -0.66 9.17 2.39
C VAL A 141 0.62 8.53 2.95
N GLN A 142 0.47 7.81 4.05
CA GLN A 142 1.58 7.10 4.68
C GLN A 142 1.71 5.71 4.08
N ILE A 143 2.89 5.36 3.57
CA ILE A 143 3.21 4.02 3.12
C ILE A 143 3.87 3.28 4.27
N TRP A 144 3.34 2.11 4.58
CA TRP A 144 3.83 1.23 5.62
C TRP A 144 4.31 -0.07 4.98
N GLU A 145 5.43 -0.58 5.45
CA GLU A 145 6.06 -1.80 4.97
C GLU A 145 6.26 -2.79 6.13
N ARG A 146 6.09 -4.08 5.85
CA ARG A 146 6.55 -5.16 6.71
C ARG A 146 7.40 -6.14 5.89
N PRO A 147 8.74 -6.02 5.94
CA PRO A 147 9.64 -7.03 5.38
C PRO A 147 9.45 -8.38 6.06
N PHE A 148 9.61 -9.49 5.31
CA PHE A 148 9.53 -10.84 5.84
C PHE A 148 10.49 -11.02 7.03
N GLY A 149 9.96 -11.55 8.14
CA GLY A 149 10.70 -11.75 9.38
C GLY A 149 10.52 -10.61 10.40
N GLN A 150 9.93 -9.47 10.00
CA GLN A 150 9.51 -8.42 10.93
C GLN A 150 8.14 -8.73 11.53
N THR A 151 7.94 -8.38 12.80
CA THR A 151 6.69 -8.62 13.53
C THR A 151 5.63 -7.57 13.24
N SER A 152 6.05 -6.35 12.91
CA SER A 152 5.17 -5.19 12.80
C SER A 152 5.49 -4.39 11.54
N PHE A 153 4.47 -3.67 11.04
CA PHE A 153 4.68 -2.71 9.97
C PHE A 153 5.44 -1.49 10.49
N ILE A 154 6.39 -1.03 9.68
CA ILE A 154 7.15 0.20 9.90
C ILE A 154 6.76 1.23 8.83
N LYS A 155 6.79 2.52 9.18
CA LYS A 155 6.49 3.57 8.22
C LYS A 155 7.65 3.72 7.25
N ALA A 156 7.40 3.48 5.96
CA ALA A 156 8.40 3.54 4.90
C ALA A 156 8.52 4.97 4.33
N ALA A 157 7.38 5.63 4.08
CA ALA A 157 7.36 6.98 3.53
C ALA A 157 6.04 7.71 3.81
N ASP A 158 6.08 9.03 3.73
CA ASP A 158 4.90 9.87 3.57
C ASP A 158 4.92 10.41 2.13
N VAL A 159 3.89 10.12 1.34
CA VAL A 159 3.76 10.58 -0.05
C VAL A 159 2.58 11.52 -0.19
N THR A 160 2.71 12.49 -1.08
CA THR A 160 1.68 13.50 -1.32
C THR A 160 0.87 13.14 -2.55
N THR A 161 -0.45 13.24 -2.46
CA THR A 161 -1.32 13.03 -3.62
C THR A 161 -1.17 14.13 -4.65
N SER A 162 -1.22 13.71 -5.90
CA SER A 162 -1.30 14.53 -7.10
C SER A 162 -2.74 14.52 -7.63
N THR A 163 -2.92 14.87 -8.91
CA THR A 163 -4.22 14.92 -9.59
C THR A 163 -5.06 13.66 -9.37
N ALA A 164 -6.36 13.84 -9.16
CA ALA A 164 -7.31 12.77 -8.87
C ALA A 164 -6.93 11.91 -7.66
N GLY A 165 -6.23 12.48 -6.68
CA GLY A 165 -5.85 11.79 -5.45
C GLY A 165 -4.81 10.69 -5.66
N ALA A 166 -4.15 10.66 -6.81
CA ALA A 166 -3.15 9.65 -7.15
C ALA A 166 -1.84 9.90 -6.44
N TYR A 167 -1.21 8.83 -5.98
CA TYR A 167 0.12 8.90 -5.36
C TYR A 167 1.02 7.79 -5.88
N ASP A 168 2.31 8.01 -5.72
CA ASP A 168 3.37 7.17 -6.23
C ASP A 168 4.48 7.02 -5.19
N TYR A 169 4.98 5.80 -5.06
CA TYR A 169 6.13 5.50 -4.22
C TYR A 169 7.01 4.44 -4.91
N GLN A 170 8.32 4.60 -4.82
CA GLN A 170 9.28 3.62 -5.31
C GLN A 170 10.06 3.04 -4.16
N ASP A 171 10.20 1.72 -4.16
CA ASP A 171 10.96 0.99 -3.16
C ASP A 171 11.86 -0.08 -3.80
N VAL A 172 12.90 -0.51 -3.11
CA VAL A 172 13.82 -1.58 -3.51
C VAL A 172 13.81 -2.69 -2.45
N PRO A 173 12.77 -3.55 -2.43
CA PRO A 173 12.63 -4.58 -1.40
C PRO A 173 13.81 -5.56 -1.42
N GLN A 174 14.39 -5.79 -0.25
CA GLN A 174 15.53 -6.70 -0.08
C GLN A 174 15.11 -8.16 0.14
N VAL A 175 13.86 -8.37 0.54
CA VAL A 175 13.20 -9.65 0.84
C VAL A 175 11.72 -9.48 0.51
N LEU A 176 10.93 -10.56 0.48
CA LEU A 176 9.48 -10.48 0.37
C LEU A 176 8.94 -9.46 1.39
N SER A 177 8.18 -8.48 0.90
CA SER A 177 7.66 -7.39 1.71
C SER A 177 6.16 -7.21 1.47
N GLU A 178 5.45 -6.90 2.54
CA GLU A 178 4.04 -6.49 2.51
C GLU A 178 3.96 -4.97 2.66
N TYR A 179 3.04 -4.34 1.93
CA TYR A 179 2.82 -2.90 1.97
C TYR A 179 1.35 -2.59 2.15
N TYR A 180 1.05 -1.55 2.92
CA TYR A 180 -0.26 -0.89 2.85
C TYR A 180 -0.08 0.63 2.83
N ALA A 181 -1.11 1.32 2.36
CA ALA A 181 -1.21 2.76 2.44
C ALA A 181 -2.23 3.16 3.50
N LYS A 182 -1.94 4.24 4.22
CA LYS A 182 -2.79 4.82 5.25
C LYS A 182 -3.03 6.29 4.96
N TRP A 183 -4.30 6.69 4.94
CA TRP A 183 -4.72 8.07 4.76
C TRP A 183 -5.64 8.46 5.92
N GLY A 184 -5.13 9.30 6.83
CA GLY A 184 -5.80 9.58 8.11
C GLY A 184 -5.95 8.30 8.96
N SER A 185 -7.19 7.94 9.31
CA SER A 185 -7.51 6.72 10.07
C SER A 185 -7.72 5.48 9.18
N ARG A 186 -7.61 5.61 7.86
CA ARG A 186 -8.07 4.59 6.91
C ARG A 186 -6.91 3.87 6.27
N GLN A 187 -7.09 2.58 6.01
CA GLN A 187 -6.04 1.69 5.54
C GLN A 187 -6.48 0.97 4.27
N SER A 188 -5.54 0.75 3.35
CA SER A 188 -5.76 -0.02 2.13
C SER A 188 -5.72 -1.53 2.40
N ALA A 189 -6.04 -2.32 1.38
CA ALA A 189 -5.59 -3.71 1.31
C ALA A 189 -4.05 -3.79 1.32
N VAL A 190 -3.53 -4.96 1.67
CA VAL A 190 -2.08 -5.23 1.65
C VAL A 190 -1.64 -5.65 0.25
N ALA A 191 -0.64 -4.97 -0.31
CA ALA A 191 0.07 -5.39 -1.51
C ALA A 191 1.31 -6.21 -1.13
N LEU A 192 1.46 -7.39 -1.75
CA LEU A 192 2.60 -8.27 -1.52
C LEU A 192 3.59 -8.17 -2.67
N VAL A 193 4.87 -7.98 -2.37
CA VAL A 193 5.95 -7.97 -3.35
C VAL A 193 6.98 -9.04 -3.01
N GLY A 194 7.07 -10.08 -3.85
CA GLY A 194 8.08 -11.12 -3.73
C GLY A 194 9.44 -10.69 -4.27
N VAL A 195 10.52 -11.22 -3.70
CA VAL A 195 11.88 -10.96 -4.19
C VAL A 195 12.50 -12.24 -4.75
N ARG A 196 13.00 -12.14 -5.99
CA ARG A 196 13.78 -13.19 -6.68
C ARG A 196 15.26 -12.93 -6.45
N PRO A 197 16.04 -13.86 -5.88
CA PRO A 197 17.49 -13.73 -5.85
C PRO A 197 18.05 -13.49 -7.25
N ARG A 198 19.07 -12.65 -7.40
CA ARG A 198 19.66 -12.38 -8.70
C ARG A 198 20.61 -13.53 -9.07
N VAL A 199 20.23 -14.30 -10.09
CA VAL A 199 21.00 -15.44 -10.59
C VAL A 199 21.71 -15.05 -11.89
N THR A 200 22.99 -15.40 -12.03
CA THR A 200 23.75 -15.18 -13.26
C THR A 200 24.30 -16.48 -13.83
N LEU A 201 24.48 -16.51 -15.15
CA LEU A 201 25.20 -17.54 -15.86
C LEU A 201 26.07 -16.87 -16.91
N ILE A 202 27.37 -17.09 -16.85
CA ILE A 202 28.35 -16.55 -17.78
C ILE A 202 29.22 -17.72 -18.27
N ARG A 203 29.52 -17.75 -19.57
CA ARG A 203 30.51 -18.68 -20.13
C ARG A 203 31.86 -17.98 -20.23
N ARG A 204 32.88 -18.56 -19.61
CA ARG A 204 34.30 -18.18 -19.72
C ARG A 204 35.07 -19.43 -20.12
N SER A 205 35.09 -19.74 -21.42
CA SER A 205 35.61 -21.01 -21.94
C SER A 205 36.99 -21.34 -21.34
N PRO A 206 37.24 -22.57 -20.86
CA PRO A 206 36.38 -23.77 -20.94
C PRO A 206 35.33 -23.90 -19.81
N PHE A 207 35.14 -22.85 -19.00
CA PHE A 207 34.30 -22.87 -17.82
C PHE A 207 32.99 -22.10 -17.98
N PHE A 208 32.09 -22.36 -17.04
CA PHE A 208 30.94 -21.53 -16.74
C PHE A 208 31.10 -20.97 -15.32
N VAL A 209 30.55 -19.80 -15.10
CA VAL A 209 30.45 -19.16 -13.79
C VAL A 209 28.99 -18.84 -13.54
N THR A 210 28.49 -19.26 -12.38
CA THR A 210 27.18 -18.86 -11.88
C THR A 210 27.33 -18.19 -10.53
N SER A 211 26.44 -17.23 -10.23
CA SER A 211 26.34 -16.62 -8.91
C SER A 211 24.89 -16.37 -8.56
N VAL A 212 24.59 -16.39 -7.26
CA VAL A 212 23.30 -16.02 -6.69
C VAL A 212 23.53 -14.94 -5.65
N LYS A 213 22.85 -13.81 -5.78
CA LYS A 213 22.92 -12.69 -4.84
C LYS A 213 21.54 -12.34 -4.29
N ALA A 214 21.44 -12.21 -2.97
CA ALA A 214 20.33 -11.58 -2.25
C ALA A 214 20.84 -11.01 -0.92
N GLY A 215 19.94 -10.59 -0.03
CA GLY A 215 20.27 -10.06 1.32
C GLY A 215 20.86 -11.10 2.28
N ARG A 216 21.12 -12.33 1.83
CA ARG A 216 21.80 -13.38 2.59
C ARG A 216 22.77 -14.19 1.75
N SER A 217 23.63 -14.95 2.42
CA SER A 217 24.53 -15.90 1.77
C SER A 217 23.79 -17.09 1.16
N PHE A 218 24.27 -17.53 0.01
CA PHE A 218 23.83 -18.77 -0.68
C PHE A 218 24.89 -19.86 -0.63
N ALA A 219 25.89 -19.74 0.24
CA ALA A 219 26.90 -20.78 0.43
C ALA A 219 26.27 -22.13 0.75
N GLY A 220 26.76 -23.20 0.10
CA GLY A 220 26.25 -24.56 0.27
C GLY A 220 24.89 -24.85 -0.39
N ARG A 221 24.15 -23.82 -0.82
CA ARG A 221 22.92 -24.00 -1.62
C ARG A 221 23.27 -24.41 -3.04
N TYR A 222 22.30 -24.93 -3.79
CA TYR A 222 22.55 -25.37 -5.17
C TYR A 222 21.56 -24.80 -6.18
N VAL A 223 22.02 -24.74 -7.42
CA VAL A 223 21.24 -24.35 -8.60
C VAL A 223 21.28 -25.46 -9.66
N TYR A 224 20.30 -25.45 -10.56
CA TYR A 224 20.28 -26.33 -11.73
C TYR A 224 20.67 -25.55 -12.98
N VAL A 225 21.67 -26.03 -13.71
CA VAL A 225 21.86 -25.64 -15.10
C VAL A 225 20.81 -26.38 -15.92
N GLN A 226 19.98 -25.62 -16.63
CA GLN A 226 18.93 -26.13 -17.49
C GLN A 226 19.27 -25.88 -18.96
N ARG A 227 18.95 -26.84 -19.82
CA ARG A 227 18.99 -26.71 -21.27
C ARG A 227 17.58 -26.68 -21.83
N ARG A 228 17.32 -25.78 -22.78
CA ARG A 228 16.06 -25.75 -23.53
C ARG A 228 16.02 -26.91 -24.53
N SER A 229 14.97 -27.72 -24.50
CA SER A 229 14.72 -28.81 -25.45
C SER A 229 14.24 -28.27 -26.80
N SER A 230 14.19 -29.14 -27.82
CA SER A 230 13.57 -28.83 -29.12
C SER A 230 12.09 -28.47 -28.98
N LEU A 231 11.38 -29.10 -28.03
CA LEU A 231 9.99 -28.81 -27.66
C LEU A 231 9.85 -27.54 -26.79
N GLY A 232 10.91 -26.75 -26.61
CA GLY A 232 10.87 -25.50 -25.84
C GLY A 232 10.90 -25.64 -24.31
N GLN A 233 10.87 -26.86 -23.78
CA GLN A 233 10.87 -27.16 -22.34
C GLN A 233 12.25 -26.99 -21.71
N TRP A 234 12.29 -26.66 -20.42
CA TRP A 234 13.54 -26.57 -19.67
C TRP A 234 13.85 -27.88 -18.96
N VAL A 235 14.99 -28.48 -19.28
CA VAL A 235 15.41 -29.76 -18.69
C VAL A 235 16.68 -29.57 -17.86
N ASN A 236 16.67 -30.07 -16.63
CA ASN A 236 17.84 -30.07 -15.76
C ASN A 236 18.98 -30.90 -16.40
N ARG A 237 20.19 -30.33 -16.44
CA ARG A 237 21.38 -30.98 -16.98
C ARG A 237 22.49 -31.13 -15.97
N LYS A 238 22.60 -30.20 -15.02
CA LYS A 238 23.64 -30.26 -13.98
C LYS A 238 23.19 -29.56 -12.71
N LYS A 239 23.41 -30.21 -11.56
CA LYS A 239 23.33 -29.56 -10.24
C LYS A 239 24.68 -28.91 -9.92
N VAL A 240 24.66 -27.66 -9.46
CA VAL A 240 25.87 -26.89 -9.11
C VAL A 240 25.71 -26.35 -7.69
N VAL A 241 26.55 -26.81 -6.76
CA VAL A 241 26.60 -26.32 -5.38
C VAL A 241 27.46 -25.06 -5.33
N LEU A 242 26.91 -23.99 -4.74
CA LEU A 242 27.52 -22.68 -4.62
C LEU A 242 28.58 -22.68 -3.51
N GLY A 243 29.71 -22.01 -3.78
CA GLY A 243 30.78 -21.83 -2.78
C GLY A 243 30.44 -20.75 -1.75
N SER A 244 31.40 -20.45 -0.87
CA SER A 244 31.26 -19.45 0.21
C SER A 244 30.79 -18.07 -0.26
N SER A 245 31.18 -17.65 -1.47
CA SER A 245 30.77 -16.38 -2.07
C SER A 245 29.38 -16.38 -2.72
N GLY A 246 28.62 -17.48 -2.63
CA GLY A 246 27.37 -17.65 -3.38
C GLY A 246 27.59 -17.81 -4.89
N ALA A 247 28.84 -18.03 -5.32
CA ALA A 247 29.21 -18.26 -6.71
C ALA A 247 29.94 -19.59 -6.89
N ARG A 248 29.93 -20.12 -8.12
CA ARG A 248 30.66 -21.33 -8.48
C ARG A 248 31.13 -21.29 -9.93
N ARG A 249 32.41 -21.61 -10.12
CA ARG A 249 32.98 -21.99 -11.41
C ARG A 249 32.81 -23.49 -11.63
N PHE A 250 32.35 -23.90 -12.80
CA PHE A 250 32.14 -25.31 -13.14
C PHE A 250 32.40 -25.59 -14.63
N ARG A 251 32.61 -26.86 -14.97
CA ARG A 251 32.63 -27.36 -16.35
C ARG A 251 31.36 -28.16 -16.63
N MET A 252 30.93 -28.17 -17.89
CA MET A 252 29.82 -28.98 -18.34
C MET A 252 30.05 -29.38 -19.78
N ASP A 253 30.00 -30.68 -20.05
CA ASP A 253 30.08 -31.19 -21.41
C ASP A 253 28.75 -30.98 -22.12
N LEU A 254 28.87 -30.47 -23.34
CA LEU A 254 27.78 -30.32 -24.27
C LEU A 254 28.05 -31.25 -25.46
N PRO A 255 27.01 -31.90 -26.02
CA PRO A 255 27.10 -32.48 -27.35
C PRO A 255 27.50 -31.43 -28.40
N ARG A 256 27.84 -31.86 -29.62
CA ARG A 256 27.97 -30.92 -30.74
C ARG A 256 26.64 -30.25 -31.03
N GLY A 257 26.70 -29.00 -31.48
CA GLY A 257 25.54 -28.21 -31.88
C GLY A 257 25.27 -27.00 -30.99
N ARG A 258 24.06 -26.44 -31.15
CA ARG A 258 23.61 -25.20 -30.52
C ARG A 258 22.77 -25.50 -29.27
N HIS A 259 23.09 -24.82 -28.17
CA HIS A 259 22.43 -25.01 -26.88
C HIS A 259 21.98 -23.67 -26.30
N ILE A 260 20.73 -23.62 -25.82
CA ILE A 260 20.23 -22.49 -25.02
C ILE A 260 20.22 -22.94 -23.56
N LEU A 261 20.98 -22.25 -22.72
CA LEU A 261 21.18 -22.58 -21.31
C LEU A 261 20.67 -21.48 -20.40
N ARG A 262 20.19 -21.85 -19.22
CA ARG A 262 19.98 -20.95 -18.07
C ARG A 262 20.39 -21.64 -16.77
N VAL A 263 20.55 -20.86 -15.72
CA VAL A 263 20.59 -21.38 -14.35
C VAL A 263 19.24 -21.13 -13.70
N PHE A 264 18.76 -22.10 -12.93
CA PHE A 264 17.51 -22.08 -12.19
C PHE A 264 17.75 -22.37 -10.70
N LEU A 265 17.16 -21.54 -9.85
CA LEU A 265 17.16 -21.65 -8.40
C LEU A 265 15.73 -21.96 -7.94
N THR A 266 15.52 -23.09 -7.30
CA THR A 266 14.19 -23.49 -6.80
C THR A 266 13.79 -22.64 -5.60
N THR A 267 12.49 -22.57 -5.25
CA THR A 267 12.03 -21.89 -4.03
C THR A 267 12.69 -22.44 -2.77
N ASN A 268 12.83 -23.76 -2.65
CA ASN A 268 13.50 -24.37 -1.49
C ASN A 268 14.97 -23.94 -1.41
N GLN A 269 15.67 -23.82 -2.53
CA GLN A 269 17.05 -23.32 -2.57
C GLN A 269 17.14 -21.80 -2.51
N ALA A 270 16.07 -21.06 -2.83
CA ALA A 270 15.98 -19.65 -2.52
C ALA A 270 15.91 -19.47 -1.00
N GLY A 271 15.04 -20.24 -0.33
CA GLY A 271 14.73 -20.27 1.11
C GLY A 271 13.68 -19.23 1.52
N THR A 272 13.35 -19.15 2.81
CA THR A 272 12.33 -18.25 3.36
C THR A 272 12.54 -16.78 2.96
N GLY A 273 11.46 -16.03 2.75
CA GLY A 273 11.49 -14.63 2.30
C GLY A 273 11.89 -14.42 0.84
N TYR A 274 12.23 -15.47 0.10
CA TYR A 274 12.55 -15.39 -1.33
C TYR A 274 11.74 -16.41 -2.12
N ILE A 275 11.52 -16.10 -3.39
CA ILE A 275 10.89 -17.02 -4.35
C ILE A 275 11.93 -17.59 -5.32
N TRP A 276 11.54 -18.60 -6.10
CA TRP A 276 12.38 -19.17 -7.15
C TRP A 276 12.90 -18.09 -8.12
N SER A 277 14.04 -18.38 -8.75
CA SER A 277 14.67 -17.44 -9.69
C SER A 277 15.41 -18.17 -10.81
N HIS A 278 15.80 -17.42 -11.83
CA HIS A 278 16.61 -17.91 -12.93
C HIS A 278 17.53 -16.83 -13.48
N SER A 279 18.58 -17.26 -14.18
CA SER A 279 19.44 -16.34 -14.94
C SER A 279 18.78 -15.94 -16.26
N ARG A 280 19.36 -14.92 -16.91
CA ARG A 280 19.23 -14.75 -18.35
C ARG A 280 19.72 -16.00 -19.09
N THR A 281 19.21 -16.21 -20.30
CA THR A 281 19.64 -17.32 -21.15
C THR A 281 20.94 -16.97 -21.86
N ILE A 282 21.78 -17.98 -22.11
CA ILE A 282 22.95 -17.86 -22.98
C ILE A 282 22.87 -18.90 -24.10
N VAL A 283 23.43 -18.57 -25.25
CA VAL A 283 23.59 -19.49 -26.37
C VAL A 283 25.03 -20.01 -26.39
N VAL A 284 25.18 -21.32 -26.47
CA VAL A 284 26.49 -21.99 -26.55
C VAL A 284 26.49 -22.90 -27.75
N THR A 285 27.42 -22.66 -28.67
CA THR A 285 27.66 -23.54 -29.82
C THR A 285 28.96 -24.31 -29.58
N LYS A 286 28.88 -25.64 -29.67
CA LYS A 286 30.05 -26.52 -29.67
C LYS A 286 30.22 -27.09 -31.07
N ARG A 287 31.39 -26.83 -31.66
CA ARG A 287 31.80 -27.42 -32.94
C ARG A 287 32.25 -28.87 -32.72
#